data_AF-A0A183DPL1-F1
#
_entry.id   AF-A0A183DPL1-F1
#
_cell.length_a   1.000
_cell.length_b   1.000
_cell.length_c   1.000
_cell.angle_alpha   90.00
_cell.angle_beta   90.00
_cell.angle_gamma   90.00
#
_symmetry.space_group_name_H-M   'P 1'
#
loop_
_entity.id
_entity.type
_entity.pdbx_description
1 polymer ?
#
loop_
_entity_poly.entity_id
_entity_poly.type
_entity_poly.pdbx_seq_one_letter_code
_entity_poly.pdbx_strand_id
1 'polypeptide(L)'
;MSNETCLDINAELWRYRRDWSTQPSTIFIFAFLYAAIIVIGILGNLCVILAISRTRTLQTVPNMFIFSLSCSDLVVCCTSATITPIAAFKKEWIFGATLCSIAPFIAVSPLLRPFTISMIYSLAKFVELKSASQKLGKKLVCGLTPEVRNKNTSKFEKLNFEHQ
;
A
#
# COMPACT_ATOMS: atom_id res chain seq x y z
N MET A 1 10.24 13.92 47.24
CA MET A 1 11.64 13.51 47.04
C MET A 1 11.62 12.00 46.85
N SER A 2 11.69 11.54 45.60
CA SER A 2 11.70 10.11 45.26
C SER A 2 12.96 9.46 45.81
N ASN A 3 12.78 8.37 46.55
CA ASN A 3 13.85 7.58 47.17
C ASN A 3 14.88 7.11 46.12
N GLU A 4 16.11 7.58 46.26
CA GLU A 4 17.28 7.04 45.57
C GLU A 4 17.66 5.71 46.22
N THR A 5 17.06 4.60 45.78
CA THR A 5 17.63 3.28 46.03
C THR A 5 18.92 3.18 45.22
N CYS A 6 20.08 3.26 45.88
CA CYS A 6 21.36 2.90 45.29
C CYS A 6 21.26 1.47 44.75
N LEU A 7 21.02 1.33 43.45
CA LEU A 7 21.05 0.05 42.75
C LEU A 7 22.50 -0.37 42.61
N ASP A 8 22.81 -1.60 43.05
CA ASP A 8 24.11 -2.20 42.86
C ASP A 8 24.38 -2.40 41.36
N ILE A 9 25.31 -1.63 40.82
CA ILE A 9 25.73 -1.67 39.41
C ILE A 9 26.28 -3.06 39.07
N ASN A 10 26.91 -3.77 40.02
CA ASN A 10 27.37 -5.14 39.76
C ASN A 10 26.19 -6.11 39.56
N ALA A 11 25.07 -5.91 40.25
CA ALA A 11 23.86 -6.72 40.06
C ALA A 11 23.23 -6.50 38.67
N GLU A 12 23.23 -5.28 38.15
CA GLU A 12 22.79 -4.96 36.78
C GLU A 12 23.77 -5.46 35.71
N LEU A 13 25.08 -5.35 35.94
CA LEU A 13 26.11 -5.87 35.04
C LEU A 13 26.10 -7.41 34.93
N TRP A 14 25.83 -8.14 36.02
CA TRP A 14 25.63 -9.60 35.98
C TRP A 14 24.33 -10.01 35.28
N ARG A 15 23.35 -9.11 35.22
CA ARG A 15 22.12 -9.27 34.44
C ARG A 15 22.38 -9.15 32.93
N TYR A 16 23.19 -8.17 32.52
CA TYR A 16 23.62 -7.96 31.12
C TYR A 16 24.67 -8.97 30.64
N ARG A 17 25.57 -9.45 31.51
CA ARG A 17 26.61 -10.43 31.16
C ARG A 17 26.03 -11.82 30.82
N ARG A 18 24.83 -12.13 31.30
CA ARG A 18 24.12 -13.38 31.02
C ARG A 18 23.21 -13.28 29.78
N ASP A 19 23.57 -12.45 28.81
CA ASP A 19 22.80 -12.26 27.59
C ASP A 19 23.04 -13.39 26.57
N TRP A 20 22.08 -14.29 26.47
CA TRP A 20 22.07 -15.42 25.52
C TRP A 20 22.12 -14.95 24.07
N SER A 21 21.75 -13.69 23.80
CA SER A 21 21.81 -13.06 22.46
C SER A 21 23.23 -12.91 21.90
N THR A 22 24.26 -13.00 22.74
CA THR A 22 25.67 -12.88 22.33
C THR A 22 26.29 -14.23 22.00
N GLN A 23 25.62 -15.35 22.34
CA GLN A 23 26.08 -16.67 21.91
C GLN A 23 26.03 -16.75 20.39
N PRO A 24 27.10 -17.24 19.74
CA PRO A 24 27.15 -17.34 18.28
C PRO A 24 25.97 -18.17 17.74
N SER A 25 25.59 -19.23 18.44
CA SER A 25 24.41 -20.05 18.12
C SER A 25 23.13 -19.23 18.01
N THR A 26 22.89 -18.35 18.98
CA THR A 26 21.71 -17.47 19.03
C THR A 26 21.74 -16.46 17.89
N ILE A 27 22.90 -15.85 17.63
CA ILE A 27 23.08 -14.90 16.51
C ILE A 27 22.75 -15.57 15.18
N PHE A 28 23.28 -16.78 14.94
CA PHE A 28 22.99 -17.54 13.72
C PHE A 28 21.51 -17.89 13.57
N ILE A 29 20.86 -18.32 14.66
CA ILE A 29 19.42 -18.64 14.67
C ILE A 29 18.60 -17.39 14.36
N PHE A 30 18.88 -16.25 15.01
CA PHE A 30 18.17 -15.00 14.76
C PHE A 30 18.41 -14.48 13.33
N ALA A 31 19.66 -14.53 12.84
CA ALA A 31 19.98 -14.12 11.47
C ALA A 31 19.21 -14.97 10.45
N PHE A 32 19.15 -16.29 10.64
CA PHE A 32 18.39 -17.19 9.78
C PHE A 32 16.88 -16.91 9.83
N LEU A 33 16.33 -16.71 11.03
CA LEU A 33 14.90 -16.38 11.21
C LEU A 33 14.55 -15.05 10.53
N TYR A 34 15.32 -14.00 10.75
CA TYR A 34 15.10 -12.70 10.10
C TYR A 34 15.21 -12.80 8.58
N ALA A 35 16.22 -13.52 8.07
CA ALA A 35 16.35 -13.79 6.63
C ALA A 35 15.12 -14.54 6.08
N ALA A 36 14.63 -15.57 6.78
CA ALA A 36 13.45 -16.31 6.37
C ALA A 36 12.20 -15.42 6.35
N ILE A 37 11.99 -14.58 7.38
CA ILE A 37 10.87 -13.63 7.44
C ILE A 37 10.92 -12.64 6.27
N ILE A 38 12.11 -12.10 5.95
CA ILE A 38 12.29 -11.20 4.81
C ILE A 38 11.96 -11.92 3.50
N VAL A 39 12.48 -13.12 3.29
CA VAL A 39 12.23 -13.90 2.06
C VAL A 39 10.76 -14.23 1.90
N ILE A 40 10.11 -14.73 2.96
CA ILE A 40 8.68 -15.07 2.94
C ILE A 40 7.83 -13.81 2.74
N GLY A 41 8.18 -12.71 3.42
CA GLY A 41 7.52 -11.41 3.27
C GLY A 41 7.63 -10.87 1.86
N ILE A 42 8.81 -10.93 1.24
CA ILE A 42 9.01 -10.50 -0.14
C ILE A 42 8.25 -11.39 -1.11
N LEU A 43 8.42 -12.72 -1.03
CA LEU A 43 7.77 -13.65 -1.95
C LEU A 43 6.25 -13.61 -1.84
N GLY A 44 5.71 -13.58 -0.62
CA GLY A 44 4.28 -13.51 -0.37
C GLY A 44 3.66 -12.24 -0.95
N ASN A 45 4.23 -11.07 -0.61
CA ASN A 45 3.74 -9.79 -1.12
C ASN A 45 3.94 -9.63 -2.63
N LEU A 46 5.04 -10.15 -3.18
CA LEU A 46 5.30 -10.12 -4.62
C LEU A 46 4.33 -11.02 -5.39
N CYS A 47 4.00 -12.21 -4.87
CA CYS A 47 2.97 -13.07 -5.45
C CYS A 47 1.61 -12.37 -5.52
N VAL A 48 1.22 -11.66 -4.45
CA VAL A 48 -0.03 -10.89 -4.41
C VAL A 48 -0.03 -9.78 -5.45
N ILE A 49 1.06 -9.01 -5.53
CA ILE A 49 1.26 -7.95 -6.54
C ILE A 49 1.16 -8.53 -7.95
N LEU A 50 1.81 -9.66 -8.23
CA LEU A 50 1.80 -10.32 -9.53
C LEU A 50 0.41 -10.86 -9.90
N ALA A 51 -0.29 -11.49 -8.97
CA ALA A 51 -1.63 -12.04 -9.19
C ALA A 51 -2.65 -10.95 -9.58
N ILE A 52 -2.60 -9.80 -8.87
CA ILE A 52 -3.45 -8.64 -9.15
C ILE A 52 -3.02 -7.95 -10.45
N SER A 53 -1.72 -7.85 -10.72
CA SER A 53 -1.19 -7.20 -11.93
C SER A 53 -1.51 -8.00 -13.21
N ARG A 54 -1.49 -9.33 -13.14
CA ARG A 54 -1.77 -10.20 -14.30
C ARG A 54 -3.26 -10.27 -14.64
N THR A 55 -4.14 -10.07 -13.67
CA THR A 55 -5.57 -10.30 -13.84
C THR A 55 -6.34 -8.98 -13.83
N ARG A 56 -6.62 -8.43 -15.02
CA ARG A 56 -7.39 -7.17 -15.18
C ARG A 56 -8.78 -7.21 -14.53
N THR A 57 -9.42 -8.36 -14.47
CA THR A 57 -10.72 -8.56 -13.80
C THR A 57 -10.64 -8.47 -12.28
N LEU A 58 -9.45 -8.62 -11.69
CA LEU A 58 -9.21 -8.43 -10.26
C LEU A 58 -8.89 -6.98 -9.89
N GLN A 59 -8.91 -6.01 -10.81
CA GLN A 59 -8.62 -4.59 -10.52
C GLN A 59 -9.84 -3.86 -9.91
N THR A 60 -10.36 -4.39 -8.80
CA THR A 60 -11.49 -3.83 -8.04
C THR A 60 -10.99 -3.04 -6.83
N VAL A 61 -11.84 -2.19 -6.24
CA VAL A 61 -11.54 -1.36 -5.05
C VAL A 61 -10.89 -2.17 -3.90
N PRO A 62 -11.42 -3.35 -3.48
CA PRO A 62 -10.79 -4.13 -2.41
C PRO A 62 -9.43 -4.72 -2.79
N ASN A 63 -9.21 -5.08 -4.06
CA ASN A 63 -7.93 -5.64 -4.50
C ASN A 63 -6.85 -4.55 -4.65
N MET A 64 -7.23 -3.29 -4.90
CA MET A 64 -6.29 -2.16 -4.86
C MET A 64 -5.81 -1.87 -3.43
N PHE A 65 -6.65 -2.07 -2.42
CA PHE A 65 -6.24 -2.02 -1.02
C PHE A 65 -5.17 -3.09 -0.73
N ILE A 66 -5.43 -4.33 -1.12
CA ILE A 66 -4.48 -5.45 -0.96
C ILE A 66 -3.16 -5.17 -1.67
N PHE A 67 -3.19 -4.67 -2.91
CA PHE A 67 -1.98 -4.31 -3.65
C PHE A 67 -1.13 -3.25 -2.94
N SER A 68 -1.77 -2.19 -2.44
CA SER A 68 -1.08 -1.11 -1.74
C SER A 68 -0.52 -1.54 -0.37
N LEU A 69 -1.20 -2.46 0.31
CA LEU A 69 -0.73 -3.08 1.54
C LEU A 69 0.54 -3.88 1.25
N SER A 70 0.50 -4.77 0.25
CA SER A 70 1.67 -5.56 -0.17
C SER A 70 2.87 -4.70 -0.59
N CYS A 71 2.65 -3.59 -1.30
CA CYS A 71 3.73 -2.65 -1.63
C CYS A 71 4.33 -2.00 -0.37
N SER A 72 3.49 -1.66 0.61
CA SER A 72 3.99 -1.07 1.86
C SER A 72 4.70 -2.09 2.73
N ASP A 73 4.24 -3.34 2.75
CA ASP A 73 4.90 -4.44 3.45
C ASP A 73 6.29 -4.70 2.87
N LEU A 74 6.48 -4.61 1.55
CA LEU A 74 7.82 -4.70 0.94
C LEU A 74 8.75 -3.60 1.43
N VAL A 75 8.27 -2.35 1.50
CA VAL A 75 9.06 -1.22 2.00
C VAL A 75 9.41 -1.43 3.47
N VAL A 76 8.43 -1.78 4.30
CA VAL A 76 8.63 -2.04 5.72
C VAL A 76 9.58 -3.22 5.92
N CYS A 77 9.39 -4.36 5.26
CA CYS A 77 10.31 -5.48 5.32
C CYS A 77 11.75 -5.08 4.94
N CYS A 78 11.95 -4.28 3.91
CA CYS A 78 13.30 -3.84 3.52
C CYS A 78 13.93 -2.88 4.53
N THR A 79 13.17 -1.94 5.09
CA THR A 79 13.73 -0.92 6.00
C THR A 79 13.72 -1.36 7.46
N SER A 80 12.58 -1.83 7.98
CA SER A 80 12.45 -2.18 9.40
C SER A 80 13.14 -3.51 9.72
N ALA A 81 13.05 -4.51 8.84
CA ALA A 81 13.65 -5.82 9.10
C ALA A 81 15.18 -5.80 8.93
N THR A 82 15.76 -4.76 8.33
CA THR A 82 17.22 -4.54 8.30
C THR A 82 17.70 -3.67 9.46
N ILE A 83 16.99 -2.58 9.76
CA ILE A 83 17.36 -1.65 10.86
C ILE A 83 17.21 -2.31 12.24
N THR A 84 16.13 -3.07 12.46
CA THR A 84 15.83 -3.70 13.76
C THR A 84 16.92 -4.66 14.25
N PRO A 85 17.39 -5.64 13.46
CA PRO A 85 18.47 -6.52 13.91
C PRO A 85 19.79 -5.76 14.12
N ILE A 86 20.10 -4.77 13.28
CA ILE A 86 21.32 -3.96 13.46
C ILE A 86 21.26 -3.21 14.81
N ALA A 87 20.12 -2.60 15.13
CA ALA A 87 19.91 -1.93 16.42
C ALA A 87 19.91 -2.93 17.60
N ALA A 88 19.32 -4.11 17.42
CA ALA A 88 19.24 -5.15 18.44
C ALA A 88 20.62 -5.76 18.78
N PHE A 89 21.47 -6.01 17.77
CA PHE A 89 22.81 -6.57 17.98
C PHE A 89 23.81 -5.54 18.49
N LYS A 90 23.72 -4.29 18.01
CA LYS A 90 24.61 -3.22 18.48
C LYS A 90 24.23 -2.71 19.88
N LYS A 91 22.99 -2.99 20.34
CA LYS A 91 22.41 -2.49 21.61
C LYS A 91 22.52 -0.96 21.78
N GLU A 92 22.80 -0.27 20.68
CA GLU A 92 23.00 1.17 20.58
C GLU A 92 22.37 1.66 19.27
N TRP A 93 21.71 2.81 19.33
CA TRP A 93 21.06 3.40 18.16
C TRP A 93 22.07 4.20 17.31
N ILE A 94 22.68 3.52 16.34
CA ILE A 94 23.72 4.11 15.47
C ILE A 94 23.17 4.89 14.26
N PHE A 95 21.86 4.80 13.98
CA PHE A 95 21.23 5.44 12.83
C PHE A 95 20.90 6.94 13.05
N GLY A 96 21.20 7.49 14.23
CA GLY A 96 20.97 8.89 14.57
C GLY A 96 19.53 9.21 15.01
N ALA A 97 19.36 10.37 15.64
CA ALA A 97 18.08 10.78 16.25
C ALA A 97 16.93 10.91 15.24
N THR A 98 17.22 11.30 14.01
CA THR A 98 16.24 11.42 12.92
C THR A 98 15.58 10.08 12.59
N LEU A 99 16.38 9.03 12.37
CA LEU A 99 15.86 7.68 12.12
C LEU A 99 15.15 7.10 13.35
N CYS A 100 15.57 7.46 14.57
CA CYS A 100 14.89 7.06 15.81
C CYS A 100 13.46 7.61 15.84
N SER A 101 13.29 8.90 15.53
CA SER A 101 11.95 9.50 15.46
C SER A 101 11.14 8.99 14.27
N ILE A 102 11.76 8.69 13.12
CA ILE A 102 11.06 8.30 11.89
C ILE A 102 10.66 6.82 11.87
N ALA A 103 11.39 5.93 12.55
CA ALA A 103 11.10 4.50 12.61
C ALA A 103 9.64 4.15 12.95
N PRO A 104 9.00 4.72 14.00
CA PRO A 104 7.59 4.47 14.28
C PRO A 104 6.66 4.98 13.18
N PHE A 105 7.01 6.07 12.49
CA PHE A 105 6.20 6.57 11.36
C PHE A 105 6.28 5.63 10.14
N ILE A 106 7.43 5.03 9.88
CA ILE A 106 7.57 4.01 8.81
C ILE A 106 6.70 2.78 9.13
N ALA A 107 6.60 2.40 10.41
CA ALA A 107 5.74 1.29 10.84
C ALA A 107 4.23 1.61 10.73
N VAL A 108 3.83 2.88 10.92
CA VAL A 108 2.42 3.32 10.84
C VAL A 108 1.99 3.71 9.41
N SER A 109 2.95 4.09 8.56
CA SER A 109 2.74 4.46 7.14
C SER A 109 1.87 3.49 6.32
N PRO A 110 1.94 2.15 6.48
CA PRO A 110 1.14 1.20 5.71
C PRO A 110 -0.36 1.36 5.87
N LEU A 111 -0.82 1.95 6.97
CA LEU A 111 -2.25 2.12 7.25
C LEU A 111 -2.88 3.28 6.45
N LEU A 112 -2.07 4.27 6.06
CA LEU A 112 -2.55 5.48 5.38
C LEU A 112 -2.41 5.40 3.85
N ARG A 113 -1.40 4.68 3.36
CA ARG A 113 -1.10 4.50 1.93
C ARG A 113 -2.27 3.93 1.10
N PRO A 114 -3.00 2.90 1.55
CA PRO A 114 -4.03 2.26 0.76
C PRO A 114 -5.17 3.19 0.37
N PHE A 115 -5.57 4.06 1.30
CA PHE A 115 -6.63 5.02 1.07
C PHE A 115 -6.25 6.04 -0.02
N THR A 116 -5.00 6.52 0.01
CA THR A 116 -4.52 7.50 -0.99
C THR A 116 -4.42 6.89 -2.39
N ILE A 117 -3.87 5.68 -2.54
CA ILE A 117 -3.73 5.03 -3.84
C ILE A 117 -5.09 4.60 -4.41
N SER A 118 -5.98 4.08 -3.55
CA SER A 118 -7.34 3.74 -3.94
C SER A 118 -8.14 4.97 -4.41
N MET A 119 -7.99 6.09 -3.71
CA MET A 119 -8.63 7.36 -4.09
C MET A 119 -8.11 7.85 -5.45
N ILE A 120 -6.79 7.89 -5.66
CA ILE A 120 -6.20 8.35 -6.92
C ILE A 120 -6.62 7.44 -8.08
N TYR A 121 -6.57 6.12 -7.92
CA TYR A 121 -7.00 5.18 -8.95
C TYR A 121 -8.49 5.32 -9.27
N SER A 122 -9.33 5.47 -8.25
CA SER A 122 -10.78 5.69 -8.43
C SER A 122 -11.09 6.98 -9.18
N LEU A 123 -10.38 8.07 -8.86
CA LEU A 123 -10.51 9.36 -9.57
C LEU A 123 -10.04 9.25 -11.02
N ALA A 124 -8.88 8.62 -11.27
CA ALA A 124 -8.37 8.40 -12.62
C ALA A 124 -9.35 7.56 -13.46
N LYS A 125 -9.88 6.47 -12.89
CA LYS A 125 -10.87 5.63 -13.54
C LYS A 125 -12.17 6.37 -13.81
N PHE A 126 -12.64 7.20 -12.88
CA PHE A 126 -13.83 8.02 -13.04
C PHE A 126 -13.66 9.05 -14.16
N VAL A 127 -12.52 9.73 -14.22
CA VAL A 127 -12.18 10.66 -15.32
C VAL A 127 -12.12 9.93 -16.65
N GLU A 128 -11.51 8.75 -16.70
CA GLU A 128 -11.42 7.94 -17.91
C GLU A 128 -12.81 7.49 -18.39
N LEU A 129 -13.67 7.00 -17.49
CA LEU A 129 -15.06 6.64 -17.79
C LEU A 129 -15.88 7.85 -18.27
N LYS A 130 -15.71 9.03 -17.64
CA LYS A 130 -16.32 10.26 -18.14
C LYS A 130 -15.78 10.63 -19.52
N SER A 131 -14.48 10.54 -19.74
CA SER A 131 -13.88 10.83 -21.05
C SER A 131 -14.37 9.84 -22.12
N ALA A 132 -14.52 8.56 -21.76
CA ALA A 132 -15.00 7.51 -22.65
C ALA A 132 -16.49 7.69 -22.95
N SER A 133 -17.32 8.02 -21.95
CA SER A 133 -18.74 8.34 -22.12
C SER A 133 -18.93 9.58 -23.00
N GLN A 134 -18.10 10.62 -22.82
CA GLN A 134 -18.14 11.82 -23.64
C GLN A 134 -17.65 11.57 -25.08
N LYS A 135 -16.60 10.74 -25.26
CA LYS A 135 -16.13 10.28 -26.58
C LYS A 135 -17.19 9.44 -27.28
N LEU A 136 -17.85 8.52 -26.58
CA LEU A 136 -18.92 7.69 -27.10
C LEU A 136 -20.16 8.54 -27.44
N GLY A 137 -20.53 9.50 -26.60
CA GLY A 137 -21.59 10.46 -26.86
C GLY A 137 -21.31 11.31 -28.10
N LYS A 138 -20.09 11.81 -28.27
CA LYS A 138 -19.67 12.51 -29.50
C LYS A 138 -19.70 11.58 -30.73
N LYS A 139 -19.25 10.33 -30.59
CA LYS A 139 -19.34 9.31 -31.66
C LYS A 139 -20.78 8.96 -32.03
N LEU A 140 -21.68 8.88 -31.05
CA LEU A 140 -23.10 8.59 -31.25
C LEU A 140 -23.79 9.76 -31.96
N VAL A 141 -23.49 11.00 -31.54
CA VAL A 141 -24.00 12.23 -32.16
C VAL A 141 -23.51 12.39 -33.60
N CYS A 142 -22.26 12.06 -33.90
CA CYS A 142 -21.74 12.09 -35.28
C CYS A 142 -22.13 10.86 -36.13
N GLY A 143 -22.46 9.73 -35.49
CA GLY A 143 -22.90 8.49 -36.15
C GLY A 143 -24.41 8.42 -36.41
N LEU A 144 -25.21 9.27 -35.77
CA LEU A 144 -26.58 9.56 -36.16
C LEU A 144 -26.56 10.29 -37.51
N THR A 145 -26.67 9.54 -38.61
CA THR A 145 -26.90 10.10 -39.95
C THR A 145 -28.08 11.08 -39.91
N PRO A 146 -27.99 12.23 -40.60
CA PRO A 146 -29.05 13.26 -40.64
C PRO A 146 -30.42 12.73 -41.07
N GLU A 147 -30.45 11.57 -41.73
CA GLU A 147 -31.65 10.80 -42.12
C GLU A 147 -32.59 10.47 -40.94
N VAL A 148 -32.06 10.07 -39.77
CA VAL A 148 -32.88 9.66 -38.61
C VAL A 148 -33.42 10.87 -37.86
N ARG A 149 -32.66 11.98 -37.82
CA ARG A 149 -33.13 13.24 -37.25
C ARG A 149 -34.30 13.80 -38.08
N ASN A 150 -34.19 13.80 -39.41
CA ASN A 150 -35.24 14.30 -40.30
C ASN A 150 -36.52 13.42 -40.28
N LYS A 151 -36.39 12.09 -40.14
CA LYS A 151 -37.56 11.21 -39.98
C LYS A 151 -38.35 11.46 -38.69
N ASN A 152 -37.67 11.80 -37.58
CA ASN A 152 -38.36 12.09 -36.32
C ASN A 152 -38.97 13.49 -36.31
N THR A 153 -38.33 14.49 -36.93
CA THR A 153 -38.89 15.84 -37.06
C THR A 153 -40.11 15.87 -38.00
N SER A 154 -40.04 15.19 -39.16
CA SER A 154 -41.17 15.11 -40.10
C SER A 154 -42.35 14.28 -39.59
N LYS A 155 -42.11 13.27 -38.73
CA LYS A 155 -43.18 12.54 -38.03
C LYS A 155 -43.84 13.39 -36.94
N PHE A 156 -43.09 14.27 -36.28
CA PHE A 156 -43.62 15.21 -35.29
C PHE A 156 -44.45 16.34 -35.94
N GLU A 157 -44.02 16.89 -37.07
CA GLU A 157 -44.81 17.87 -37.84
C GLU A 157 -46.11 17.26 -38.39
N LYS A 158 -46.09 16.01 -38.87
CA LYS A 158 -47.32 15.32 -39.33
C LYS A 158 -48.31 15.01 -38.21
N LEU A 159 -47.83 14.72 -36.99
CA LEU A 159 -48.69 14.50 -35.83
C LEU A 159 -49.31 15.81 -35.30
N ASN A 160 -48.66 16.95 -35.51
CA ASN A 160 -49.18 18.26 -35.10
C ASN A 160 -50.22 18.83 -36.09
N PHE A 161 -50.27 18.30 -37.32
CA PHE A 161 -51.19 18.75 -38.38
C PHE A 161 -52.51 17.96 -38.45
N GLU A 162 -52.60 16.78 -37.84
CA GLU A 162 -53.86 16.01 -37.72
C GLU A 162 -54.71 16.43 -36.52
N HIS A 163 -54.19 17.31 -35.66
CA HIS A 163 -54.86 17.74 -34.43
C HIS A 163 -55.43 19.17 -34.50
N GLN A 164 -55.45 19.78 -35.69
CA GLN A 164 -55.98 21.11 -35.99
C GLN A 164 -56.89 21.05 -37.22
#